data_AF-A0A6N7G564-F1
#
_entry.id   AF-A0A6N7G564-F1
#
_cell.length_a   1.000
_cell.length_b   1.000
_cell.length_c   1.000
_cell.angle_alpha   90.00
_cell.angle_beta   90.00
_cell.angle_gamma   90.00
#
_symmetry.space_group_name_H-M   'P 1'
#
loop_
_entity.id
_entity.type
_entity.pdbx_description
1 polymer ?
#
loop_
_entity_poly.entity_id
_entity_poly.type
_entity_poly.pdbx_seq_one_letter_code
_entity_poly.pdbx_strand_id
1 'polypeptide(L)'
;MSDVIATHWPYDGPHSRDSVTSAAGAMAELVRYLNNATGPGNASVTLEWASTIDQLLHGVDRAIGGLDQLLGQLTVALTAQADSASLYDDRRDRPGRDTALAAAAQLRRARRTLQALALDVVHVVDATHHLGNRVPEDGEQS
;
A
#
# COMPACT_ATOMS: atom_id res chain seq x y z
N MET A 1 16.20 1.69 5.82
CA MET A 1 14.82 2.22 5.68
C MET A 1 13.82 1.63 6.68
N SER A 2 13.99 0.37 7.15
CA SER A 2 13.16 -0.24 8.20
C SER A 2 13.12 0.56 9.53
N ASP A 3 14.12 1.39 9.80
CA ASP A 3 14.31 2.06 11.10
C ASP A 3 13.29 3.17 11.40
N VAL A 4 12.90 3.97 10.40
CA VAL A 4 11.99 5.13 10.62
C VAL A 4 10.58 4.65 10.94
N ILE A 5 10.09 3.65 10.22
CA ILE A 5 8.77 3.06 10.49
C ILE A 5 8.77 2.34 11.84
N ALA A 6 9.80 1.53 12.13
CA ALA A 6 9.89 0.78 13.38
C ALA A 6 9.94 1.68 14.63
N THR A 7 10.51 2.88 14.52
CA THR A 7 10.57 3.86 15.60
C THR A 7 9.17 4.38 15.99
N HIS A 8 8.27 4.55 15.01
CA HIS A 8 6.93 5.11 15.25
C HIS A 8 5.83 4.03 15.36
N TRP A 9 5.98 2.91 14.66
CA TRP A 9 5.05 1.79 14.64
C TRP A 9 5.84 0.48 14.74
N PRO A 10 6.26 0.07 15.95
CA PRO A 10 7.01 -1.17 16.14
C PRO A 10 6.15 -2.37 15.72
N TYR A 11 6.72 -3.25 14.90
CA TYR A 11 6.01 -4.40 14.33
C TYR A 11 5.46 -5.34 15.40
N ASP A 12 6.22 -5.59 16.47
CA ASP A 12 5.83 -6.50 17.57
C ASP A 12 5.04 -5.82 18.71
N GLY A 13 4.80 -4.51 18.61
CA GLY A 13 3.95 -3.76 19.52
C GLY A 13 4.63 -3.26 20.82
N PRO A 14 3.83 -2.73 21.78
CA PRO A 14 2.37 -2.84 21.88
C PRO A 14 1.61 -2.02 20.83
N HIS A 15 0.48 -2.54 20.35
CA HIS A 15 -0.43 -1.84 19.43
C HIS A 15 -1.65 -1.26 20.16
N SER A 16 -2.00 -0.02 19.83
CA SER A 16 -3.22 0.66 20.28
C SER A 16 -4.11 1.04 19.10
N ARG A 17 -5.40 1.34 19.37
CA ARG A 17 -6.33 1.88 18.36
C ARG A 17 -5.75 3.12 17.66
N ASP A 18 -5.15 4.02 18.45
CA ASP A 18 -4.57 5.26 17.94
C ASP A 18 -3.37 4.96 17.04
N SER A 19 -2.51 4.00 17.42
CA SER A 19 -1.37 3.60 16.59
C SER A 19 -1.78 2.98 15.25
N VAL A 20 -2.85 2.18 15.23
CA VAL A 20 -3.37 1.58 13.99
C VAL A 20 -3.98 2.65 13.08
N THR A 21 -4.74 3.59 13.67
CA THR A 21 -5.35 4.69 12.91
C THR A 21 -4.30 5.65 12.36
N SER A 22 -3.26 5.98 13.13
CA SER A 22 -2.16 6.82 12.66
C SER A 22 -1.32 6.14 11.58
N ALA A 23 -1.07 4.82 11.69
CA ALA A 23 -0.40 4.04 10.66
C ALA A 23 -1.17 4.06 9.33
N ALA A 24 -2.50 3.87 9.38
CA ALA A 24 -3.36 3.97 8.20
C ALA A 24 -3.31 5.36 7.55
N GLY A 25 -3.29 6.43 8.36
CA GLY A 25 -3.11 7.80 7.88
C GLY A 25 -1.75 8.02 7.21
N ALA A 26 -0.68 7.46 7.78
CA ALA A 26 0.68 7.58 7.25
C ALA A 26 0.82 6.96 5.84
N MET A 27 0.07 5.91 5.51
CA MET A 27 0.07 5.33 4.16
C MET A 27 -0.28 6.36 3.09
N ALA A 28 -1.31 7.19 3.32
CA ALA A 28 -1.72 8.23 2.37
C ALA A 28 -0.62 9.30 2.19
N GLU A 29 0.03 9.68 3.28
CA GLU A 29 1.13 10.65 3.27
C GLU A 29 2.37 10.11 2.55
N LEU A 30 2.69 8.83 2.71
CA LEU A 30 3.79 8.17 1.98
C LEU A 30 3.52 8.14 0.48
N VAL A 31 2.30 7.79 0.05
CA VAL A 31 1.92 7.84 -1.37
C VAL A 31 2.01 9.26 -1.92
N ARG A 32 1.55 10.26 -1.15
CA ARG A 32 1.65 11.67 -1.53
C ARG A 32 3.11 12.12 -1.69
N TYR A 33 3.97 11.70 -0.77
CA TYR A 33 5.41 11.94 -0.84
C TYR A 33 6.02 11.30 -2.09
N LEU A 34 5.75 10.01 -2.35
CA LEU A 34 6.27 9.31 -3.52
C LEU A 34 5.84 9.98 -4.81
N ASN A 35 4.54 10.30 -4.96
CA ASN A 35 4.02 10.99 -6.14
C ASN A 35 4.71 12.34 -6.40
N ASN A 36 4.99 13.11 -5.33
CA ASN A 36 5.72 14.37 -5.45
C ASN A 36 7.20 14.14 -5.82
N ALA A 37 7.84 13.16 -5.19
CA ALA A 37 9.24 12.83 -5.43
C ALA A 37 9.48 12.26 -6.85
N THR A 38 8.52 11.56 -7.42
CA THR A 38 8.60 10.96 -8.77
C THR A 38 7.85 11.77 -9.84
N GLY A 39 7.35 12.95 -9.51
CA GLY A 39 6.61 13.81 -10.44
C GLY A 39 7.51 14.55 -11.45
N PRO A 40 6.93 15.25 -12.45
CA PRO A 40 7.68 15.87 -13.55
C PRO A 40 8.79 16.85 -13.14
N GLY A 41 8.71 17.45 -11.95
CA GLY A 41 9.74 18.37 -11.45
C GLY A 41 10.94 17.69 -10.77
N ASN A 42 10.81 16.43 -10.34
CA ASN A 42 11.82 15.74 -9.52
C ASN A 42 12.30 14.42 -10.14
N ALA A 43 11.54 13.82 -11.05
CA ALA A 43 11.81 12.49 -11.61
C ALA A 43 13.19 12.37 -12.27
N SER A 44 13.68 13.43 -12.93
CA SER A 44 15.02 13.42 -13.56
C SER A 44 16.15 13.21 -12.55
N VAL A 45 15.93 13.55 -11.28
CA VAL A 45 16.90 13.37 -10.19
C VAL A 45 16.60 12.10 -9.40
N THR A 46 15.34 11.88 -9.04
CA THR A 46 14.96 10.76 -8.15
C THR A 46 14.84 9.43 -8.86
N LEU A 47 14.58 9.44 -10.17
CA LEU A 47 14.45 8.27 -11.04
C LEU A 47 15.50 8.25 -12.16
N GLU A 48 16.63 8.96 -11.97
CA GLU A 48 17.76 8.95 -12.91
C GLU A 48 18.23 7.52 -13.19
N TRP A 49 18.24 6.68 -12.15
CA TRP A 49 18.77 5.32 -12.22
C TRP A 49 17.67 4.28 -12.40
N ALA A 50 17.79 3.43 -13.43
CA ALA A 50 16.83 2.35 -13.69
C ALA A 50 16.67 1.40 -12.48
N SER A 51 17.77 1.16 -11.74
CA SER A 51 17.74 0.39 -10.49
C SER A 51 16.87 1.02 -9.40
N THR A 52 16.71 2.34 -9.38
CA THR A 52 15.83 3.03 -8.43
C THR A 52 14.36 2.81 -8.80
N ILE A 53 14.04 2.79 -10.10
CA ILE A 53 12.70 2.47 -10.58
C ILE A 53 12.36 1.02 -10.23
N ASP A 54 13.27 0.08 -10.49
CA ASP A 54 13.10 -1.34 -10.15
C ASP A 54 12.86 -1.54 -8.64
N GLN A 55 13.67 -0.89 -7.79
CA GLN A 55 13.47 -0.94 -6.33
C GLN A 55 12.13 -0.35 -5.90
N LEU A 56 11.68 0.74 -6.52
CA LEU A 56 10.39 1.36 -6.24
C LEU A 56 9.25 0.41 -6.62
N LEU A 57 9.31 -0.23 -7.78
CA LEU A 57 8.31 -1.18 -8.26
C LEU A 57 8.22 -2.41 -7.35
N HIS A 58 9.35 -2.97 -6.91
CA HIS A 58 9.37 -4.04 -5.90
C HIS A 58 8.77 -3.59 -4.56
N GLY A 59 8.98 -2.33 -4.17
CA GLY A 59 8.35 -1.76 -2.98
C GLY A 59 6.82 -1.69 -3.12
N VAL A 60 6.33 -1.28 -4.29
CA VAL A 60 4.89 -1.22 -4.62
C VAL A 60 4.28 -2.62 -4.64
N ASP A 61 4.93 -3.60 -5.27
CA ASP A 61 4.49 -5.00 -5.29
C ASP A 61 4.29 -5.56 -3.88
N ARG A 62 5.28 -5.39 -2.99
CA ARG A 62 5.17 -5.81 -1.58
C ARG A 62 4.04 -5.09 -0.85
N ALA A 63 3.85 -3.79 -1.10
CA ALA A 63 2.78 -3.02 -0.50
C ALA A 63 1.39 -3.51 -0.94
N ILE A 64 1.24 -3.89 -2.22
CA ILE A 64 0.02 -4.49 -2.77
C ILE A 64 -0.26 -5.84 -2.09
N GLY A 65 0.76 -6.71 -1.95
CA GLY A 65 0.63 -7.98 -1.24
C GLY A 65 0.19 -7.79 0.22
N GLY A 66 0.81 -6.84 0.94
CA GLY A 66 0.42 -6.49 2.31
C GLY A 66 -1.01 -5.92 2.40
N LEU A 67 -1.44 -5.15 1.39
CA LEU A 67 -2.79 -4.60 1.33
C LEU A 67 -3.85 -5.70 1.13
N ASP A 68 -3.60 -6.74 0.33
CA ASP A 68 -4.54 -7.87 0.21
C ASP A 68 -4.78 -8.56 1.56
N GLN A 69 -3.69 -8.77 2.32
CA GLN A 69 -3.76 -9.34 3.66
C GLN A 69 -4.57 -8.43 4.61
N LEU A 70 -4.27 -7.13 4.63
CA LEU A 70 -4.99 -6.16 5.48
C LEU A 70 -6.48 -6.13 5.16
N LEU A 71 -6.87 -6.09 3.87
CA LEU A 71 -8.27 -6.13 3.47
C LEU A 71 -8.95 -7.44 3.87
N GLY A 72 -8.22 -8.56 3.86
CA GLY A 72 -8.67 -9.85 4.40
C GLY A 72 -8.99 -9.77 5.90
N GLN A 73 -8.09 -9.19 6.68
CA GLN A 73 -8.27 -9.00 8.12
C GLN A 73 -9.45 -8.07 8.43
N LEU A 74 -9.59 -6.95 7.71
CA LEU A 74 -10.73 -6.03 7.86
C LEU A 74 -12.06 -6.70 7.48
N THR A 75 -12.08 -7.58 6.48
CA THR A 75 -13.27 -8.37 6.12
C THR A 75 -13.71 -9.27 7.28
N VAL A 76 -12.76 -9.94 7.94
CA VAL A 76 -13.05 -10.78 9.13
C VAL A 76 -13.56 -9.91 10.27
N ALA A 77 -12.90 -8.79 10.55
CA ALA A 77 -13.30 -7.87 11.62
C ALA A 77 -14.73 -7.32 11.42
N LEU A 78 -15.08 -6.88 10.21
CA LEU A 78 -16.44 -6.43 9.89
C LEU A 78 -17.48 -7.53 10.03
N THR A 79 -17.14 -8.75 9.60
CA THR A 79 -18.04 -9.90 9.75
C THR A 79 -18.28 -10.21 11.23
N ALA A 80 -17.24 -10.15 12.08
CA ALA A 80 -17.39 -10.34 13.52
C ALA A 80 -18.20 -9.21 14.19
N GLN A 81 -18.01 -7.96 13.77
CA GLN A 81 -18.81 -6.83 14.26
C GLN A 81 -20.29 -6.95 13.91
N ALA A 82 -20.62 -7.62 12.79
CA ALA A 82 -22.00 -7.82 12.37
C ALA A 82 -22.85 -8.62 13.38
N ASP A 83 -22.21 -9.39 14.25
CA ASP A 83 -22.87 -10.16 15.32
C ASP A 83 -22.93 -9.37 16.66
N SER A 84 -22.38 -8.16 16.72
CA SER A 84 -22.43 -7.31 17.91
C SER A 84 -23.82 -6.68 18.09
N ALA A 85 -24.44 -6.92 19.25
CA ALA A 85 -25.74 -6.34 19.59
C ALA A 85 -25.72 -4.81 19.73
N SER A 86 -24.54 -4.22 19.96
CA SER A 86 -24.37 -2.76 20.05
C SER A 86 -24.10 -2.09 18.71
N LEU A 87 -23.88 -2.85 17.64
CA LEU A 87 -23.60 -2.29 16.32
C LEU A 87 -24.86 -1.66 15.74
N TYR A 88 -24.75 -0.40 15.32
CA TYR A 88 -25.83 0.33 14.69
C TYR A 88 -25.33 1.13 13.48
N ASP A 89 -26.24 1.49 12.57
CA ASP A 89 -25.97 2.38 11.44
C ASP A 89 -26.46 3.80 11.79
N ASP A 90 -25.59 4.81 11.66
CA ASP A 90 -25.92 6.21 11.97
C ASP A 90 -27.07 6.76 11.12
N ARG A 91 -27.30 6.21 9.91
CA ARG A 91 -28.42 6.61 9.05
C ARG A 91 -29.78 6.20 9.61
N ARG A 92 -29.81 5.24 10.55
CA ARG A 92 -31.01 4.69 11.21
C ARG A 92 -32.08 4.09 10.29
N ASP A 93 -31.83 4.00 8.98
CA ASP A 93 -32.73 3.46 7.97
C ASP A 93 -32.52 1.95 7.70
N ARG A 94 -31.47 1.35 8.28
CA ARG A 94 -31.09 -0.05 8.12
C ARG A 94 -30.37 -0.60 9.37
N PRO A 95 -30.39 -1.93 9.58
CA PRO A 95 -29.60 -2.56 10.64
C PRO A 95 -28.08 -2.39 10.43
N GLY A 96 -27.33 -2.13 11.51
CA GLY A 96 -25.86 -2.02 11.44
C GLY A 96 -25.17 -3.29 10.93
N ARG A 97 -25.74 -4.46 11.28
CA ARG A 97 -25.34 -5.78 10.77
C ARG A 97 -25.30 -5.82 9.25
N ASP A 98 -26.36 -5.37 8.59
CA ASP A 98 -26.47 -5.43 7.13
C ASP A 98 -25.41 -4.55 6.47
N THR A 99 -25.14 -3.37 7.05
CA THR A 99 -24.07 -2.47 6.58
C THR A 99 -22.69 -3.11 6.74
N ALA A 100 -22.40 -3.75 7.88
CA ALA A 100 -21.12 -4.42 8.10
C ALA A 100 -20.90 -5.59 7.13
N LEU A 101 -21.93 -6.42 6.89
CA LEU A 101 -21.86 -7.52 5.93
C LEU A 101 -21.72 -7.02 4.49
N ALA A 102 -22.44 -5.95 4.13
CA ALA A 102 -22.30 -5.33 2.82
C ALA A 102 -20.88 -4.77 2.60
N ALA A 103 -20.32 -4.08 3.60
CA ALA A 103 -18.95 -3.58 3.56
C ALA A 103 -17.92 -4.72 3.42
N ALA A 104 -18.07 -5.79 4.20
CA ALA A 104 -17.23 -6.98 4.07
C ALA A 104 -17.30 -7.61 2.67
N ALA A 105 -18.50 -7.66 2.07
CA ALA A 105 -18.66 -8.13 0.69
C ALA A 105 -17.95 -7.23 -0.33
N GLN A 106 -17.96 -5.90 -0.13
CA GLN A 106 -17.22 -4.97 -0.98
C GLN A 106 -15.70 -5.13 -0.82
N LEU A 107 -15.19 -5.34 0.40
CA LEU A 107 -13.77 -5.63 0.59
C LEU A 107 -13.34 -6.91 -0.14
N ARG A 108 -14.15 -7.98 -0.10
CA ARG A 108 -13.87 -9.20 -0.88
C ARG A 108 -13.83 -8.95 -2.38
N ARG A 109 -14.64 -8.01 -2.90
CA ARG A 109 -14.57 -7.58 -4.32
C ARG A 109 -13.29 -6.81 -4.60
N ALA A 110 -12.96 -5.84 -3.74
CA ALA A 110 -11.75 -5.03 -3.86
C ALA A 110 -10.48 -5.90 -3.87
N ARG A 111 -10.43 -6.95 -3.02
CA ARG A 111 -9.32 -7.92 -3.02
C ARG A 111 -9.11 -8.61 -4.36
N ARG A 112 -10.18 -9.01 -5.05
CA ARG A 112 -10.06 -9.62 -6.39
C ARG A 112 -9.49 -8.64 -7.41
N THR A 113 -9.92 -7.38 -7.36
CA THR A 113 -9.35 -6.32 -8.19
C THR A 113 -7.87 -6.10 -7.86
N LEU A 114 -7.52 -6.11 -6.57
CA LEU A 114 -6.15 -5.94 -6.10
C LEU A 114 -5.24 -7.09 -6.54
N GLN A 115 -5.75 -8.34 -6.57
CA GLN A 115 -5.02 -9.49 -7.09
C GLN A 115 -4.73 -9.37 -8.58
N ALA A 116 -5.66 -8.84 -9.38
CA ALA A 116 -5.40 -8.55 -10.78
C ALA A 116 -4.30 -7.48 -10.93
N LEU A 117 -4.38 -6.39 -10.15
CA LEU A 117 -3.33 -5.37 -10.12
C LEU A 117 -1.97 -5.94 -9.70
N ALA A 118 -1.93 -6.84 -8.72
CA ALA A 118 -0.70 -7.49 -8.28
C ALA A 118 -0.03 -8.27 -9.43
N LEU A 119 -0.82 -9.03 -10.21
CA LEU A 119 -0.30 -9.74 -11.38
C LEU A 119 0.27 -8.78 -12.43
N ASP A 120 -0.43 -7.68 -12.70
CA ASP A 120 0.06 -6.67 -13.65
C ASP A 120 1.37 -6.02 -13.18
N VAL A 121 1.48 -5.72 -11.88
CA VAL A 121 2.71 -5.15 -11.29
C VAL A 121 3.86 -6.13 -11.33
N VAL A 122 3.63 -7.42 -11.05
CA VAL A 122 4.67 -8.46 -11.18
C VAL A 122 5.21 -8.52 -12.61
N HIS A 123 4.34 -8.48 -13.63
CA HIS A 123 4.81 -8.44 -15.02
C HIS A 123 5.65 -7.19 -15.34
N VAL A 124 5.31 -6.04 -14.76
CA VAL A 124 6.11 -4.81 -14.91
C VAL A 124 7.47 -4.94 -14.23
N VAL A 125 7.51 -5.51 -13.02
CA VAL A 125 8.76 -5.81 -12.31
C VAL A 125 9.65 -6.74 -13.14
N ASP A 126 9.11 -7.86 -13.64
CA ASP A 126 9.85 -8.80 -14.48
C ASP A 126 10.41 -8.14 -15.74
N ALA A 127 9.63 -7.27 -16.38
CA ALA A 127 10.05 -6.54 -17.58
C ALA A 127 11.14 -5.49 -17.30
N THR A 128 11.16 -4.91 -16.09
CA THR A 128 12.08 -3.82 -15.72
C THR A 128 13.35 -4.29 -15.03
N HIS A 129 13.38 -5.51 -14.48
CA HIS A 129 14.53 -6.10 -13.80
C HIS A 129 15.81 -6.14 -14.63
N HIS A 130 15.69 -6.15 -15.97
CA HIS A 130 16.83 -6.18 -16.89
C HIS A 130 17.30 -4.79 -17.35
N LEU A 131 16.68 -3.72 -16.87
CA LEU A 131 17.08 -2.36 -17.21
C LEU A 131 18.35 -1.97 -16.43
N GLY A 132 19.34 -1.44 -17.15
CA GLY A 132 20.57 -0.91 -16.58
C GLY A 132 20.97 0.37 -17.31
N ASN A 133 21.61 1.28 -16.57
CA ASN A 133 22.20 2.47 -17.15
C ASN A 133 23.70 2.24 -17.38
N ARG A 134 24.22 2.75 -18.49
CA ARG A 134 25.67 2.84 -18.70
C ARG A 134 26.19 4.05 -17.93
N VAL A 135 27.24 3.87 -17.14
CA VAL A 135 28.00 5.00 -16.60
C VAL A 135 28.75 5.60 -17.81
N PRO A 136 28.62 6.92 -18.08
CA PRO A 136 29.46 7.56 -19.08
C PRO A 136 30.93 7.28 -18.73
N GLU A 137 31.70 6.75 -19.66
CA GLU A 137 33.13 6.59 -19.45
C GLU A 137 33.73 8.01 -19.34
N ASP A 138 34.19 8.39 -18.15
CA ASP A 138 34.92 9.63 -17.91
C ASP A 138 36.23 9.57 -18.72
N GLY A 139 36.23 10.00 -20.00
CA GLY A 139 37.41 9.73 -20.84
C GLY A 139 37.59 10.36 -22.22
N GLU A 140 36.65 11.11 -22.80
CA GLU A 140 36.93 11.84 -24.05
C GLU A 140 36.46 13.31 -23.97
N GLN A 141 37.07 14.07 -23.07
CA GLN A 141 37.22 15.51 -23.27
C GLN A 141 38.61 15.75 -23.88
N SER A 142 38.65 15.80 -25.21
CA SER A 142 39.76 16.42 -25.97
C SER A 142 39.57 17.93 -26.03
#